data_AF-A0A401RE14-F1
#
_entry.id   AF-A0A401RE14-F1
#
_cell.length_a   1.000
_cell.length_b   1.000
_cell.length_c   1.000
_cell.angle_alpha   90.00
_cell.angle_beta   90.00
_cell.angle_gamma   90.00
#
_symmetry.space_group_name_H-M   'P 1'
#
loop_
_entity.id
_entity.type
_entity.pdbx_description
1 polymer ?
#
loop_
_entity_poly.entity_id
_entity_poly.type
_entity_poly.pdbx_seq_one_letter_code
_entity_poly.pdbx_strand_id
1 'polypeptide(L)'
;MKHWKEDTFFGYQYLNGSNPQLIRQCRTIPAKFPVTDEMVSPFLGPNTTLQQELQKGNIFLVDYELLDGIPAHSICGDQQYLEAPMCLLYVNPQDELIPIAIQIKQKPGPQNPIFLPSDSKYDWRLAKIWARHADTQIHQLVSHLLKTHLFAEIFCVATLRKLPNAHPVFKV
;
A
#
# COMPACT_ATOMS: atom_id res chain seq x y z
N MET A 1 8.23 -1.19 -19.18
CA MET A 1 6.99 -0.67 -18.56
C MET A 1 5.80 -0.72 -19.55
N LYS A 2 5.36 -1.91 -20.01
CA LYS A 2 4.22 -1.99 -20.94
C LYS A 2 2.85 -1.92 -20.23
N HIS A 3 2.76 -2.51 -19.03
CA HIS A 3 1.50 -2.77 -18.31
C HIS A 3 1.22 -1.83 -17.13
N TRP A 4 2.04 -0.78 -16.91
CA TRP A 4 1.96 0.05 -15.70
C TRP A 4 0.62 0.78 -15.49
N LYS A 5 -0.18 0.91 -16.56
CA LYS A 5 -1.50 1.55 -16.53
C LYS A 5 -2.63 0.58 -16.11
N GLU A 6 -2.40 -0.73 -16.20
CA GLU A 6 -3.39 -1.77 -15.96
C GLU A 6 -3.63 -1.94 -14.45
N ASP A 7 -4.89 -2.18 -14.07
CA ASP A 7 -5.30 -2.36 -12.68
C ASP A 7 -4.84 -3.71 -12.11
N THR A 8 -4.85 -4.76 -12.93
CA THR A 8 -4.32 -6.08 -12.60
C THR A 8 -2.82 -6.02 -12.29
N PHE A 9 -2.03 -5.31 -13.10
CA PHE A 9 -0.61 -5.12 -12.84
C PHE A 9 -0.34 -4.19 -11.64
N PHE A 10 -1.21 -3.22 -11.36
CA PHE A 10 -1.14 -2.43 -10.14
C PHE A 10 -1.32 -3.31 -8.89
N GLY A 11 -2.36 -4.14 -8.86
CA GLY A 11 -2.61 -5.05 -7.73
C GLY A 11 -1.54 -6.14 -7.60
N TYR A 12 -1.10 -6.71 -8.72
CA TYR A 12 -0.02 -7.72 -8.76
C TYR A 12 1.24 -7.29 -8.00
N GLN A 13 1.62 -6.00 -8.10
CA GLN A 13 2.82 -5.48 -7.43
C GLN A 13 2.73 -5.51 -5.90
N TYR A 14 1.53 -5.59 -5.30
CA TYR A 14 1.39 -5.75 -3.85
C TYR A 14 1.67 -7.17 -3.35
N LEU A 15 1.70 -8.15 -4.24
CA LEU A 15 2.00 -9.55 -3.93
C LEU A 15 3.37 -9.98 -4.45
N ASN A 16 3.75 -9.48 -5.62
CA ASN A 16 4.91 -9.95 -6.37
C ASN A 16 5.84 -8.81 -6.82
N GLY A 17 5.61 -7.59 -6.33
CA GLY A 17 6.52 -6.46 -6.55
C GLY A 17 7.67 -6.44 -5.55
N SER A 18 8.36 -5.31 -5.46
CA SER A 18 9.50 -5.15 -4.53
C SER A 18 9.10 -4.98 -3.07
N ASN A 19 7.83 -4.64 -2.78
CA ASN A 19 7.35 -4.39 -1.43
C ASN A 19 6.07 -5.17 -1.06
N PRO A 20 6.10 -6.52 -1.09
CA PRO A 20 4.92 -7.35 -0.84
C PRO A 20 4.70 -7.57 0.66
N GLN A 21 4.65 -6.48 1.45
CA GLN A 21 4.66 -6.54 2.92
C GLN A 21 3.47 -5.81 3.58
N LEU A 22 2.75 -4.98 2.84
CA LEU A 22 1.75 -4.04 3.42
C LEU A 22 0.31 -4.49 3.23
N ILE A 23 0.03 -5.27 2.19
CA ILE A 23 -1.33 -5.69 1.88
C ILE A 23 -1.86 -6.63 2.97
N ARG A 24 -3.10 -6.38 3.40
CA ARG A 24 -3.79 -7.21 4.38
C ARG A 24 -5.24 -7.42 3.99
N GLN A 25 -5.79 -8.58 4.34
CA GLN A 25 -7.23 -8.83 4.19
C GLN A 25 -8.01 -7.82 5.04
N CYS A 26 -9.09 -7.28 4.48
CA CYS A 26 -9.97 -6.32 5.12
C CYS A 26 -11.31 -6.98 5.39
N ARG A 27 -11.73 -6.99 6.66
CA ARG A 27 -13.06 -7.47 7.09
C ARG A 27 -13.99 -6.32 7.49
N THR A 28 -13.43 -5.14 7.70
CA THR A 28 -14.16 -3.93 8.10
C THR A 28 -13.43 -2.73 7.51
N ILE A 29 -14.15 -1.91 6.78
CA ILE A 29 -13.62 -0.68 6.20
C ILE A 29 -13.31 0.31 7.34
N PRO A 30 -12.10 0.89 7.41
CA PRO A 30 -11.77 1.89 8.42
C PRO A 30 -12.70 3.12 8.31
N ALA A 31 -13.15 3.68 9.44
CA ALA A 31 -14.03 4.86 9.44
C ALA A 31 -13.41 6.09 8.74
N LYS A 32 -12.08 6.17 8.70
CA LYS A 32 -11.31 7.20 7.98
C LYS A 32 -11.30 7.02 6.45
N PHE A 33 -11.86 5.93 5.94
CA PHE A 33 -11.96 5.61 4.52
C PHE A 33 -13.40 5.26 4.15
N PRO A 34 -14.32 6.24 4.04
CA PRO A 34 -15.76 6.02 3.94
C PRO A 34 -16.20 5.54 2.54
N VAL A 35 -15.66 4.42 2.07
CA VAL A 35 -16.09 3.73 0.85
C VAL A 35 -17.46 3.11 1.09
N THR A 36 -18.41 3.38 0.21
CA THR A 36 -19.76 2.79 0.26
C THR A 36 -19.93 1.68 -0.76
N ASP A 37 -20.99 0.88 -0.61
CA ASP A 37 -21.34 -0.18 -1.57
C ASP A 37 -21.63 0.39 -2.96
N GLU A 38 -22.35 1.52 -3.03
CA GLU A 38 -22.72 2.19 -4.27
C GLU A 38 -21.48 2.60 -5.08
N MET A 39 -20.41 3.02 -4.39
CA MET A 39 -19.16 3.45 -5.03
C MET A 39 -18.46 2.31 -5.75
N VAL A 40 -18.49 1.09 -5.20
CA VAL A 40 -17.66 -0.02 -5.67
C VAL A 40 -18.44 -1.15 -6.32
N SER A 41 -19.77 -1.19 -6.17
CA SER A 41 -20.65 -2.19 -6.79
C SER A 41 -20.41 -2.39 -8.31
N PRO A 42 -20.07 -1.36 -9.13
CA PRO A 42 -19.78 -1.58 -10.55
C PRO A 42 -18.52 -2.42 -10.82
N PHE A 43 -17.64 -2.58 -9.84
CA PHE A 43 -16.37 -3.31 -9.95
C PHE A 43 -16.39 -4.67 -9.26
N LEU A 44 -17.48 -4.99 -8.56
CA LEU A 44 -17.70 -6.28 -7.92
C LEU A 44 -18.39 -7.26 -8.88
N GLY A 45 -18.44 -8.54 -8.51
CA GLY A 45 -19.13 -9.56 -9.29
C GLY A 45 -20.66 -9.36 -9.34
N PRO A 46 -21.36 -9.93 -10.33
CA PRO A 46 -22.82 -9.87 -10.37
C PRO A 46 -23.41 -10.56 -9.14
N ASN A 47 -24.44 -9.95 -8.52
CA ASN A 47 -25.13 -10.46 -7.34
C ASN A 47 -24.30 -10.50 -6.04
N THR A 48 -23.37 -9.55 -5.86
CA THR A 48 -22.68 -9.36 -4.58
C THR A 48 -22.74 -7.91 -4.10
N THR A 49 -22.37 -7.70 -2.84
CA THR A 49 -22.19 -6.38 -2.22
C THR A 49 -20.81 -6.29 -1.57
N LEU A 50 -20.33 -5.08 -1.33
CA LEU A 50 -19.10 -4.82 -0.58
C LEU A 50 -19.11 -5.55 0.77
N GLN A 51 -20.25 -5.52 1.47
CA GLN A 51 -20.38 -6.22 2.75
C GLN A 51 -20.23 -7.73 2.63
N GLN A 52 -20.79 -8.33 1.57
CA GLN A 52 -20.64 -9.76 1.31
C GLN A 52 -19.19 -10.11 0.94
N GLU A 53 -18.52 -9.29 0.13
CA GLU A 53 -17.12 -9.53 -0.24
C GLU A 53 -16.15 -9.35 0.95
N LEU A 54 -16.43 -8.43 1.87
CA LEU A 54 -15.71 -8.31 3.16
C LEU A 54 -15.87 -9.60 4.01
N GLN A 55 -17.09 -10.15 4.08
CA GLN A 55 -17.38 -11.39 4.80
C GLN A 55 -16.75 -12.63 4.15
N LYS A 56 -16.71 -12.69 2.82
CA LYS A 56 -15.98 -13.74 2.08
C LYS A 56 -14.46 -13.60 2.25
N GLY A 57 -13.98 -12.37 2.42
CA GLY A 57 -12.56 -12.08 2.60
C GLY A 57 -11.84 -11.80 1.29
N ASN A 58 -12.59 -11.34 0.29
CA ASN A 58 -12.07 -11.01 -1.04
C ASN A 58 -11.61 -9.55 -1.12
N ILE A 59 -11.83 -8.76 -0.08
CA ILE A 59 -11.42 -7.36 0.01
C ILE A 59 -10.12 -7.25 0.80
N PHE A 60 -9.20 -6.44 0.29
CA PHE A 60 -7.89 -6.18 0.86
C PHE A 60 -7.66 -4.68 0.99
N LEU A 61 -6.81 -4.31 1.94
CA LEU A 61 -6.46 -2.93 2.22
C LEU A 61 -4.95 -2.77 2.26
N VAL A 62 -4.47 -1.69 1.65
CA VAL A 62 -3.13 -1.16 1.88
C VAL A 62 -3.30 0.24 2.48
N ASP A 63 -2.75 0.46 3.66
CA ASP A 63 -2.87 1.73 4.40
C ASP A 63 -1.48 2.30 4.66
N TYR A 64 -1.22 3.49 4.12
CA TYR A 64 0.06 4.21 4.25
C TYR A 64 0.06 5.24 5.39
N GLU A 65 -0.77 5.05 6.43
CA GLU A 65 -0.87 5.92 7.60
C GLU A 65 0.48 6.31 8.23
N LEU A 66 1.51 5.46 8.14
CA LEU A 66 2.86 5.78 8.64
C LEU A 66 3.47 7.03 7.98
N LEU A 67 3.03 7.39 6.77
CA LEU A 67 3.49 8.59 6.06
C LEU A 67 2.73 9.85 6.47
N ASP A 68 1.63 9.73 7.23
CA ASP A 68 0.78 10.88 7.57
C ASP A 68 1.54 11.85 8.48
N GLY A 69 1.49 13.13 8.13
CA GLY A 69 2.21 14.20 8.84
C GLY A 69 3.72 14.23 8.63
N ILE A 70 4.32 13.33 7.82
CA ILE A 70 5.74 13.43 7.47
C ILE A 70 5.94 14.64 6.55
N PRO A 71 6.83 15.59 6.90
CA PRO A 71 7.06 16.77 6.07
C PRO A 71 7.77 16.36 4.77
N ALA A 72 7.25 16.84 3.65
CA ALA A 72 7.92 16.69 2.36
C ALA A 72 9.14 17.62 2.27
N HIS A 73 10.22 17.13 1.67
CA HIS A 73 11.44 17.91 1.48
C HIS A 73 11.33 18.90 0.32
N SER A 74 12.30 19.83 0.23
CA SER A 74 12.52 20.65 -0.96
C SER A 74 13.77 20.16 -1.67
N ILE A 75 13.70 19.95 -2.99
CA ILE A 75 14.84 19.50 -3.79
C ILE A 75 15.21 20.66 -4.71
N CYS A 76 16.45 21.16 -4.60
CA CYS A 76 16.93 22.30 -5.40
C CYS A 76 16.07 23.57 -5.28
N GLY A 77 15.38 23.76 -4.15
CA GLY A 77 14.46 24.88 -3.93
C GLY A 77 13.01 24.57 -4.34
N ASP A 78 12.75 23.45 -5.02
CA ASP A 78 11.41 23.06 -5.46
C ASP A 78 10.70 22.20 -4.41
N GLN A 79 9.48 22.61 -4.04
CA GLN A 79 8.65 21.89 -3.08
C GLN A 79 8.25 20.51 -3.63
N GLN A 80 8.61 19.46 -2.88
CA GLN A 80 8.10 18.11 -3.12
C GLN A 80 6.83 17.87 -2.31
N TYR A 81 6.15 16.77 -2.58
CA TYR A 81 4.89 16.45 -1.91
C TYR A 81 4.87 14.98 -1.49
N LEU A 82 4.30 14.74 -0.33
CA LEU A 82 4.13 13.43 0.26
C LEU A 82 2.72 13.36 0.83
N GLU A 83 2.05 12.24 0.58
CA GLU A 83 0.71 11.97 1.08
C GLU A 83 0.67 10.53 1.60
N ALA A 84 -0.39 10.18 2.32
CA ALA A 84 -0.56 8.90 3.01
C ALA A 84 -1.85 8.20 2.53
N PRO A 85 -1.84 7.55 1.36
CA PRO A 85 -3.05 6.99 0.77
C PRO A 85 -3.58 5.75 1.50
N MET A 86 -4.84 5.42 1.23
CA MET A 86 -5.44 4.12 1.48
C MET A 86 -5.96 3.55 0.15
N CYS A 87 -5.64 2.28 -0.11
CA CYS A 87 -6.07 1.57 -1.32
C CYS A 87 -6.92 0.37 -0.92
N LEU A 88 -8.16 0.33 -1.41
CA LEU A 88 -9.03 -0.83 -1.31
C LEU A 88 -8.86 -1.69 -2.57
N LEU A 89 -8.60 -2.98 -2.41
CA LEU A 89 -8.44 -3.94 -3.48
C LEU A 89 -9.43 -5.09 -3.34
N TYR A 90 -9.77 -5.71 -4.46
CA TYR A 90 -10.70 -6.82 -4.57
C TYR A 90 -10.06 -7.94 -5.37
N VAL A 91 -10.19 -9.19 -4.90
CA VAL A 91 -9.88 -10.39 -5.70
C VAL A 91 -11.11 -10.73 -6.52
N ASN A 92 -11.03 -10.51 -7.83
CA ASN A 92 -12.14 -10.78 -8.74
C ASN A 92 -12.34 -12.31 -8.96
N PRO A 93 -13.43 -12.73 -9.63
CA PRO A 93 -13.66 -14.15 -9.92
C PRO A 93 -12.62 -14.81 -10.86
N GLN A 94 -11.71 -14.03 -11.44
CA GLN A 94 -10.58 -14.49 -12.25
C GLN A 94 -9.29 -14.65 -11.40
N ASP A 95 -9.40 -14.56 -10.07
CA ASP A 95 -8.30 -14.58 -9.10
C ASP A 95 -7.28 -13.45 -9.30
N GLU A 96 -7.72 -12.33 -9.90
CA GLU A 96 -6.90 -11.14 -10.05
C GLU A 96 -7.19 -10.14 -8.93
N LEU A 97 -6.13 -9.67 -8.28
CA LEU A 97 -6.22 -8.58 -7.32
C LEU A 97 -6.23 -7.24 -8.06
N ILE A 98 -7.32 -6.49 -7.93
CA ILE A 98 -7.50 -5.19 -8.60
C ILE A 98 -7.86 -4.07 -7.61
N PRO A 99 -7.35 -2.84 -7.78
CA PRO A 99 -7.76 -1.68 -7.02
C PRO A 99 -9.20 -1.25 -7.37
N ILE A 100 -10.02 -0.97 -6.35
CA ILE A 100 -11.42 -0.54 -6.52
C ILE A 100 -11.72 0.83 -5.89
N ALA A 101 -10.87 1.31 -4.97
CA ALA A 101 -10.98 2.66 -4.41
C ALA A 101 -9.63 3.14 -3.88
N ILE A 102 -9.33 4.44 -4.04
CA ILE A 102 -8.13 5.08 -3.49
C ILE A 102 -8.49 6.42 -2.85
N GLN A 103 -8.14 6.62 -1.58
CA GLN A 103 -8.18 7.92 -0.90
C GLN A 103 -6.75 8.40 -0.66
N ILE A 104 -6.42 9.64 -1.00
CA ILE A 104 -5.01 10.11 -1.02
C ILE A 104 -4.49 10.49 0.36
N LYS A 105 -5.35 11.07 1.21
CA LYS A 105 -5.00 11.44 2.58
C LYS A 105 -5.74 10.58 3.59
N GLN A 106 -5.26 10.56 4.83
CA GLN A 106 -5.86 9.79 5.92
C GLN A 106 -7.22 10.36 6.36
N LYS A 107 -7.37 11.68 6.42
CA LYS A 107 -8.61 12.33 6.87
C LYS A 107 -9.60 12.50 5.70
N PRO A 108 -10.82 11.96 5.79
CA PRO A 108 -11.83 12.14 4.74
C PRO A 108 -12.35 13.58 4.73
N GLY A 109 -12.81 14.05 3.57
CA GLY A 109 -13.41 15.37 3.41
C GLY A 109 -13.59 15.78 1.95
N PRO A 110 -14.27 16.90 1.68
CA PRO A 110 -14.58 17.33 0.31
C PRO A 110 -13.34 17.64 -0.54
N GLN A 111 -12.20 17.93 0.09
CA GLN A 111 -10.91 18.16 -0.58
C GLN A 111 -10.03 16.91 -0.68
N ASN A 112 -10.51 15.76 -0.19
CA ASN A 112 -9.83 14.48 -0.25
C ASN A 112 -10.84 13.43 -0.75
N PRO A 113 -11.19 13.47 -2.05
CA PRO A 113 -12.16 12.55 -2.61
C PRO A 113 -11.60 11.11 -2.60
N ILE A 114 -12.51 10.16 -2.65
CA ILE A 114 -12.20 8.76 -2.93
C ILE A 114 -12.27 8.61 -4.45
N PHE A 115 -11.13 8.31 -5.06
CA PHE A 115 -11.01 8.04 -6.48
C PHE A 115 -11.41 6.61 -6.79
N LEU A 116 -12.11 6.42 -7.91
CA LEU A 116 -12.66 5.15 -8.37
C LEU A 116 -12.16 4.83 -9.79
N PRO A 117 -12.12 3.55 -10.20
CA PRO A 117 -11.81 3.17 -11.59
C PRO A 117 -12.75 3.78 -12.64
N SER A 118 -13.97 4.19 -12.25
CA SER A 118 -14.95 4.87 -13.11
C SER A 118 -14.68 6.35 -13.32
N ASP A 119 -13.78 6.96 -12.54
CA ASP A 119 -13.42 8.36 -12.72
C ASP A 119 -12.69 8.60 -14.04
N SER A 120 -12.40 9.86 -14.35
CA SER A 120 -11.68 10.17 -15.57
C SER A 120 -10.35 9.40 -15.63
N LYS A 121 -9.96 9.02 -16.85
CA LYS A 121 -8.73 8.25 -17.13
C LYS A 121 -7.48 8.82 -16.42
N TYR A 122 -7.41 10.14 -16.26
CA TYR A 122 -6.27 10.80 -15.63
C TYR A 122 -6.40 10.90 -14.12
N ASP A 123 -7.60 11.10 -13.58
CA ASP A 123 -7.85 11.12 -12.13
C ASP A 123 -7.51 9.76 -11.51
N TRP A 124 -8.06 8.69 -12.07
CA TRP A 124 -7.78 7.33 -11.58
C TRP A 124 -6.29 6.98 -11.70
N ARG A 125 -5.67 7.35 -12.83
CA ARG A 125 -4.23 7.11 -13.03
C ARG A 125 -3.38 7.88 -12.03
N LEU A 126 -3.70 9.14 -11.76
CA LEU A 126 -2.97 9.96 -10.82
C LEU A 126 -3.10 9.42 -9.41
N ALA A 127 -4.30 8.97 -9.01
CA ALA A 127 -4.51 8.33 -7.72
C ALA A 127 -3.64 7.07 -7.53
N LYS A 128 -3.57 6.21 -8.56
CA LYS A 128 -2.65 5.06 -8.56
C LYS A 128 -1.18 5.46 -8.49
N ILE A 129 -0.77 6.52 -9.19
CA ILE A 129 0.62 7.01 -9.12
C ILE A 129 0.95 7.46 -7.69
N TRP A 130 0.06 8.19 -7.02
CA TRP A 130 0.24 8.59 -5.62
C TRP A 130 0.36 7.40 -4.68
N ALA A 131 -0.47 6.36 -4.86
CA ALA A 131 -0.33 5.12 -4.11
C ALA A 131 1.02 4.42 -4.34
N ARG A 132 1.51 4.35 -5.59
CA ARG A 132 2.85 3.79 -5.89
C ARG A 132 3.99 4.67 -5.35
N HIS A 133 3.80 5.99 -5.31
CA HIS A 133 4.75 6.91 -4.70
C HIS A 133 4.87 6.62 -3.20
N ALA A 134 3.75 6.53 -2.48
CA ALA A 134 3.73 6.13 -1.07
C ALA A 134 4.35 4.74 -0.83
N ASP A 135 4.03 3.75 -1.67
CA ASP A 135 4.65 2.41 -1.63
C ASP A 135 6.17 2.49 -1.72
N THR A 136 6.69 3.34 -2.60
CA THR A 136 8.12 3.51 -2.81
C THR A 136 8.81 4.10 -1.57
N GLN A 137 8.17 5.07 -0.89
CA GLN A 137 8.72 5.66 0.34
C GLN A 137 8.81 4.61 1.46
N ILE A 138 7.74 3.84 1.68
CA ILE A 138 7.75 2.77 2.68
C ILE A 138 8.72 1.66 2.30
N HIS A 139 8.75 1.27 1.04
CA HIS A 139 9.67 0.26 0.54
C HIS A 139 11.12 0.63 0.85
N GLN A 140 11.56 1.83 0.43
CA GLN A 140 12.97 2.20 0.55
C GLN A 140 13.38 2.43 2.00
N LEU A 141 12.58 3.16 2.78
CA LEU A 141 12.97 3.55 4.13
C LEU A 141 12.69 2.47 5.17
N VAL A 142 11.53 1.80 5.08
CA VAL A 142 11.07 0.88 6.11
C VAL A 142 11.39 -0.56 5.74
N SER A 143 10.86 -1.04 4.62
CA SER A 143 11.00 -2.45 4.25
C SER A 143 12.44 -2.81 3.89
N HIS A 144 13.13 -1.93 3.18
CA HIS A 144 14.51 -2.12 2.76
C HIS A 144 15.48 -1.61 3.83
N LEU A 145 15.68 -0.30 3.96
CA LEU A 145 16.74 0.25 4.83
C LEU A 145 16.61 -0.20 6.30
N LEU A 146 15.48 0.09 6.93
CA LEU A 146 15.29 -0.21 8.35
C LEU A 146 15.24 -1.73 8.62
N LYS A 147 14.29 -2.44 8.01
CA LYS A 147 13.99 -3.84 8.35
C LYS A 147 15.01 -4.85 7.82
N THR A 148 15.91 -4.47 6.91
CA THR A 148 17.00 -5.35 6.46
C THR A 148 18.35 -4.85 6.93
N HIS A 149 18.85 -3.72 6.43
CA HIS A 149 20.21 -3.26 6.71
C HIS A 149 20.41 -2.89 8.17
N LEU A 150 19.62 -1.93 8.69
CA LEU A 150 19.83 -1.42 10.05
C LEU A 150 19.51 -2.49 11.11
N PHE A 151 18.49 -3.31 10.87
CA PHE A 151 18.19 -4.44 11.75
C PHE A 151 19.31 -5.49 11.75
N ALA A 152 19.87 -5.85 10.58
CA ALA A 152 20.99 -6.79 10.51
C ALA A 152 22.26 -6.23 11.19
N GLU A 153 22.51 -4.94 11.07
CA GLU A 153 23.64 -4.27 11.71
C GLU A 153 23.61 -4.42 13.24
N ILE A 154 22.42 -4.29 13.85
CA ILE A 154 22.24 -4.48 15.31
C ILE A 154 22.76 -5.87 15.73
N PHE A 155 22.36 -6.93 15.00
CA PHE A 155 22.81 -8.28 15.29
C PHE A 155 24.31 -8.46 15.05
N CYS A 156 24.84 -7.91 13.95
CA CYS A 156 26.26 -7.98 13.63
C CYS A 156 27.12 -7.35 14.74
N VAL A 157 26.79 -6.13 15.16
CA VAL A 157 27.52 -5.41 16.22
C VAL A 157 27.39 -6.13 17.56
N ALA A 158 26.21 -6.65 17.91
CA ALA A 158 26.01 -7.41 19.13
C ALA A 158 26.85 -8.71 19.13
N THR A 159 26.79 -9.47 18.05
CA THR A 159 27.57 -10.72 17.87
C THR A 159 29.06 -10.46 18.00
N LEU A 160 29.62 -9.49 17.25
CA LEU A 160 31.05 -9.16 17.29
C LEU A 160 31.53 -8.70 18.68
N ARG A 161 30.67 -8.01 19.44
CA ARG A 161 31.03 -7.46 20.76
C ARG A 161 30.84 -8.42 21.91
N LYS A 162 29.97 -9.43 21.77
CA LYS A 162 29.51 -10.25 22.89
C LYS A 162 29.73 -11.75 22.71
N LEU A 163 29.99 -12.22 21.49
CA LEU A 163 30.25 -13.62 21.23
C LEU A 163 31.71 -13.81 20.77
N PRO A 164 32.54 -14.56 21.50
CA PRO A 164 33.90 -14.84 21.05
C PRO A 164 33.90 -15.76 19.82
N ASN A 165 34.96 -15.74 19.01
CA ASN A 165 35.09 -16.53 17.78
C ASN A 165 34.88 -18.05 17.96
N ALA A 166 35.11 -18.58 19.17
CA ALA A 166 34.90 -19.99 19.47
C ALA A 166 33.44 -20.34 19.78
N HIS A 167 32.59 -19.35 20.10
CA HIS A 167 31.21 -19.56 20.48
C HIS A 167 30.40 -20.12 19.30
N PRO A 168 29.58 -21.17 19.48
CA PRO A 168 28.89 -21.83 18.37
C PRO A 168 27.97 -20.88 17.59
N VAL A 169 27.26 -19.98 18.28
CA VAL A 169 26.40 -18.97 17.62
C VAL A 169 27.19 -17.94 16.80
N PHE A 170 28.45 -17.66 17.12
CA PHE A 170 29.28 -16.76 16.30
C PHE A 170 29.66 -17.43 14.96
N LYS A 171 29.72 -18.76 14.91
CA LYS A 171 30.14 -19.52 13.73
C LYS A 171 29.03 -19.78 12.71
N VAL A 172 27.79 -19.45 13.05
CA VAL A 172 26.58 -19.61 12.21
C VAL A 172 26.19 -18.24 11.67
#